data_AF-A0A1J8QW45-F1
#
_entry.id   AF-A0A1J8QW45-F1
#
_cell.length_a   1.000
_cell.length_b   1.000
_cell.length_c   1.000
_cell.angle_alpha   90.00
_cell.angle_beta   90.00
_cell.angle_gamma   90.00
#
_symmetry.space_group_name_H-M   'P 1'
#
loop_
_entity.id
_entity.type
_entity.pdbx_description
1 polymer ?
#
loop_
_entity_poly.entity_id
_entity_poly.type
_entity_poly.pdbx_seq_one_letter_code
_entity_poly.pdbx_strand_id
1 'polypeptide(L)'
;MNAILAKSQIATRKKAKDGLRDYDSPDAIFPGRPDVQITQGYIDKAWAEAEDLASSRPRLSSYCSTMNLEDMELEIARSVTSAIVQRYVFDHRPTNFSPSMIATLDPWTAVLDLQSSELSNVQLRPYVLLAHLRVHAFLCHSLPKHLRQYIPIVRALLARDTGNSFGIWDGDDRDEMLGWGVWVSASYFNHSKNPFLGENCFSLNTVGQ
;
A
#
# COMPACT_ATOMS: atom_id res chain seq x y z
N MET A 1 -23.54 10.21 45.17
CA MET A 1 -23.23 10.86 43.87
C MET A 1 -22.19 9.99 43.19
N ASN A 2 -22.63 8.99 42.43
CA ASN A 2 -22.79 9.03 40.96
C ASN A 2 -21.43 8.67 40.31
N ALA A 3 -21.24 7.41 39.88
CA ALA A 3 -21.58 6.93 38.54
C ALA A 3 -20.53 7.47 37.54
N ILE A 4 -19.65 6.72 36.86
CA ILE A 4 -19.74 5.44 36.18
C ILE A 4 -18.30 4.91 35.98
N LEU A 5 -17.97 3.76 36.57
CA LEU A 5 -16.84 2.91 36.17
C LEU A 5 -17.44 1.84 35.24
N ALA A 6 -17.63 2.16 33.97
CA ALA A 6 -18.11 1.22 32.97
C ALA A 6 -16.99 0.90 31.97
N LYS A 7 -16.40 -0.28 32.17
CA LYS A 7 -16.05 -1.27 31.14
C LYS A 7 -15.46 -0.74 29.83
N SER A 8 -14.14 -0.61 29.77
CA SER A 8 -13.37 -0.87 28.55
C SER A 8 -12.87 -2.31 28.58
N GLN A 9 -13.75 -3.27 28.26
CA GLN A 9 -13.29 -4.58 27.81
C GLN A 9 -12.71 -4.38 26.42
N ILE A 10 -11.39 -4.18 26.37
CA ILE A 10 -10.60 -4.35 25.16
C ILE A 10 -10.92 -5.76 24.67
N ALA A 11 -11.56 -5.85 23.50
CA ALA A 11 -11.88 -7.11 22.85
C ALA A 11 -10.56 -7.83 22.53
N THR A 12 -10.11 -8.66 23.47
CA THR A 12 -9.01 -9.58 23.29
C THR A 12 -9.32 -10.49 22.11
N ARG A 13 -8.59 -10.27 21.01
CA ARG A 13 -7.99 -11.28 20.14
C ARG A 13 -8.75 -12.60 20.14
N LYS A 14 -9.69 -12.77 19.20
CA LYS A 14 -10.17 -14.11 18.84
C LYS A 14 -8.94 -14.95 18.51
N LYS A 15 -8.72 -16.01 19.31
CA LYS A 15 -7.74 -17.06 19.02
C LYS A 15 -7.90 -17.47 17.56
N ALA A 16 -6.82 -17.38 16.81
CA ALA A 16 -6.70 -18.02 15.51
C ALA A 16 -7.06 -19.50 15.71
N LYS A 17 -8.15 -19.93 15.07
CA LYS A 17 -8.53 -21.33 14.98
C LYS A 17 -7.60 -21.93 13.94
N ASP A 18 -6.59 -22.66 14.42
CA ASP A 18 -5.75 -23.51 13.58
C ASP A 18 -6.62 -24.43 12.72
N GLY A 19 -6.29 -24.50 11.43
CA GLY A 19 -6.44 -25.73 10.67
C GLY A 19 -7.79 -26.04 10.00
N LEU A 20 -8.54 -25.06 9.49
CA LEU A 20 -9.58 -25.36 8.50
C LEU A 20 -9.53 -24.35 7.36
N ARG A 21 -9.13 -24.79 6.16
CA ARG A 21 -9.34 -24.03 4.93
C ARG A 21 -10.84 -23.81 4.80
N ASP A 22 -11.25 -22.55 4.95
CA ASP A 22 -12.62 -22.13 4.67
C ASP A 22 -12.75 -22.09 3.14
N TYR A 23 -13.16 -23.21 2.55
CA TYR A 23 -13.30 -23.38 1.09
C TYR A 23 -14.37 -22.45 0.50
N ASP A 24 -15.19 -21.79 1.34
CA ASP A 24 -16.21 -20.81 0.96
C ASP A 24 -15.75 -19.35 1.14
N SER A 25 -14.48 -19.09 1.48
CA SER A 25 -13.98 -17.71 1.54
C SER A 25 -13.92 -17.12 0.13
N PRO A 26 -14.47 -15.91 -0.11
CA PRO A 26 -14.39 -15.25 -1.42
C PRO A 26 -12.94 -15.08 -1.90
N ASP A 27 -11.97 -15.10 -0.99
CA ASP A 27 -10.54 -14.96 -1.27
C ASP A 27 -9.86 -16.24 -1.77
N ALA A 28 -10.59 -17.33 -2.01
CA ALA A 28 -10.04 -18.55 -2.62
C ALA A 28 -9.41 -18.32 -4.02
N ILE A 29 -9.71 -17.18 -4.66
CA ILE A 29 -9.13 -16.76 -5.94
C ILE A 29 -7.67 -16.31 -5.77
N PHE A 30 -7.33 -15.75 -4.61
CA PHE A 30 -5.98 -15.30 -4.31
C PHE A 30 -5.22 -16.35 -3.53
N PRO A 31 -3.88 -16.35 -3.65
CA PRO A 31 -3.12 -17.35 -2.94
C PRO A 31 -3.25 -17.14 -1.43
N GLY A 32 -3.70 -18.19 -0.74
CA GLY A 32 -3.75 -18.23 0.72
C GLY A 32 -2.35 -18.22 1.35
N ARG A 33 -2.28 -18.25 2.69
CA ARG A 33 -1.00 -18.24 3.43
C ARG A 33 -0.06 -19.32 2.85
N PRO A 34 1.11 -18.93 2.32
CA PRO A 34 1.99 -19.90 1.69
C PRO A 34 2.67 -20.78 2.73
N ASP A 35 2.60 -22.10 2.53
CA ASP A 35 3.41 -23.10 3.25
C ASP A 35 4.84 -23.19 2.68
N VAL A 36 5.14 -22.44 1.61
CA VAL A 36 6.39 -22.47 0.83
C VAL A 36 7.11 -21.13 0.93
N GLN A 37 8.43 -21.12 0.73
CA GLN A 37 9.23 -19.92 0.63
C GLN A 37 8.68 -18.96 -0.43
N ILE A 38 8.35 -17.73 -0.01
CA ILE A 38 7.84 -16.68 -0.90
C ILE A 38 8.99 -16.17 -1.78
N THR A 39 8.82 -16.30 -3.09
CA THR A 39 9.75 -15.81 -4.12
C THR A 39 9.10 -14.69 -4.94
N GLN A 40 9.90 -13.93 -5.67
CA GLN A 40 9.36 -12.90 -6.57
C GLN A 40 8.41 -13.51 -7.62
N GLY A 41 8.76 -14.68 -8.18
CA GLY A 41 7.91 -15.37 -9.16
C GLY A 41 6.55 -15.81 -8.60
N TYR A 42 6.46 -16.12 -7.30
CA TYR A 42 5.18 -16.36 -6.65
C TYR A 42 4.33 -15.09 -6.57
N ILE A 43 4.94 -13.95 -6.22
CA ILE A 43 4.28 -12.65 -6.17
C ILE A 43 3.81 -12.23 -7.57
N ASP A 44 4.67 -12.36 -8.58
CA ASP A 44 4.35 -12.04 -9.98
C ASP A 44 3.17 -12.87 -10.49
N LYS A 45 3.15 -14.17 -10.18
CA LYS A 45 2.04 -15.05 -10.55
C LYS A 45 0.72 -14.61 -9.89
N ALA A 46 0.75 -14.25 -8.61
CA ALA A 46 -0.43 -13.80 -7.89
C ALA A 46 -1.00 -12.49 -8.48
N TRP A 47 -0.14 -11.56 -8.88
CA TRP A 47 -0.53 -10.36 -9.60
C TRP A 47 -1.13 -10.67 -10.97
N ALA A 48 -0.54 -11.60 -11.73
CA ALA A 48 -1.10 -12.02 -13.02
C ALA A 48 -2.51 -12.63 -12.89
N GLU A 49 -2.76 -13.41 -11.83
CA GLU A 49 -4.10 -13.95 -11.53
C GLU A 49 -5.10 -12.83 -11.19
N ALA A 50 -4.68 -11.79 -10.46
CA ALA A 50 -5.50 -10.62 -10.19
C ALA A 50 -5.81 -9.79 -11.44
N GLU A 51 -4.85 -9.66 -12.35
CA GLU A 51 -5.01 -8.99 -13.64
C GLU A 51 -5.94 -9.77 -14.58
N ASP A 52 -5.86 -11.11 -14.60
CA ASP A 52 -6.82 -11.97 -15.32
C ASP A 52 -8.25 -11.79 -14.77
N LEU A 53 -8.41 -11.79 -13.45
CA LEU A 53 -9.69 -11.52 -12.80
C LEU A 53 -10.25 -10.14 -13.21
N ALA A 54 -9.40 -9.11 -13.18
CA ALA A 54 -9.78 -7.74 -13.53
C ALA A 54 -10.15 -7.58 -15.02
N SER A 55 -9.58 -8.41 -15.89
CA SER A 55 -9.88 -8.41 -17.34
C SER A 55 -11.31 -8.87 -17.63
N SER A 56 -11.93 -9.68 -16.75
CA SER A 56 -13.31 -10.15 -16.90
C SER A 56 -14.27 -9.38 -15.99
N ARG A 57 -14.98 -8.40 -16.56
CA ARG A 57 -15.94 -7.56 -15.81
C ARG A 57 -17.00 -8.34 -15.02
N PRO A 58 -17.62 -9.43 -15.55
CA PRO A 58 -18.59 -10.23 -14.78
C PRO A 58 -17.94 -10.94 -13.59
N ARG A 59 -16.76 -11.54 -13.78
CA ARG A 59 -16.02 -12.22 -12.69
C ARG A 59 -15.61 -11.23 -11.62
N LEU A 60 -15.04 -10.09 -12.02
CA LEU A 60 -14.65 -9.02 -11.11
C LEU A 60 -15.85 -8.48 -10.33
N SER A 61 -16.99 -8.26 -11.00
CA SER A 61 -18.20 -7.78 -10.33
C SER A 61 -18.76 -8.80 -9.33
N SER A 62 -18.70 -10.09 -9.66
CA SER A 62 -19.13 -11.15 -8.75
C SER A 62 -18.19 -11.33 -7.56
N TYR A 63 -16.90 -11.06 -7.75
CA TYR A 63 -15.92 -11.10 -6.67
C TYR A 63 -16.07 -9.89 -5.75
N CYS A 64 -16.19 -8.68 -6.32
CA CYS A 64 -16.34 -7.45 -5.53
C CYS A 64 -17.70 -7.32 -4.84
N SER A 65 -18.74 -8.04 -5.28
CA SER A 65 -20.07 -7.99 -4.62
C SER A 65 -20.07 -8.64 -3.24
N THR A 66 -19.15 -9.56 -2.97
CA THR A 66 -18.98 -10.22 -1.66
C THR A 66 -17.78 -9.67 -0.88
N MET A 67 -17.01 -8.77 -1.48
CA MET A 67 -15.82 -8.19 -0.89
C MET A 67 -16.20 -7.10 0.11
N ASN A 68 -15.66 -7.22 1.32
CA ASN A 68 -15.62 -6.14 2.29
C ASN A 68 -14.16 -5.86 2.61
N LEU A 69 -13.69 -4.63 2.36
CA LEU A 69 -12.33 -4.22 2.69
C LEU A 69 -12.19 -4.05 4.20
N GLU A 70 -11.13 -4.60 4.78
CA GLU A 70 -10.74 -4.30 6.15
C GLU A 70 -10.29 -2.83 6.27
N ASP A 71 -10.30 -2.28 7.49
CA ASP A 71 -9.95 -0.87 7.73
C ASP A 71 -8.63 -0.49 7.07
N MET A 72 -7.58 -1.30 7.25
CA MET A 72 -6.28 -1.07 6.63
C MET A 72 -6.32 -1.17 5.09
N GLU A 73 -7.08 -2.10 4.53
CA GLU A 73 -7.23 -2.22 3.07
C GLU A 73 -7.94 -1.00 2.48
N LEU A 74 -8.93 -0.46 3.20
CA LEU A 74 -9.63 0.77 2.83
C LEU A 74 -8.69 1.99 2.87
N GLU A 75 -7.84 2.08 3.89
CA GLU A 75 -6.82 3.14 3.98
C GLU A 75 -5.83 3.06 2.81
N ILE A 76 -5.33 1.85 2.49
CA ILE A 76 -4.45 1.62 1.33
C ILE A 76 -5.18 2.02 0.04
N ALA A 77 -6.44 1.60 -0.15
CA ALA A 77 -7.22 1.94 -1.33
C ALA A 77 -7.38 3.46 -1.49
N ARG A 78 -7.60 4.19 -0.40
CA ARG A 78 -7.69 5.67 -0.41
C ARG A 78 -6.35 6.31 -0.77
N SER A 79 -5.26 5.82 -0.18
CA SER A 79 -3.90 6.30 -0.47
C SER A 79 -3.55 6.12 -1.95
N VAL A 80 -3.77 4.92 -2.50
CA VAL A 80 -3.52 4.62 -3.92
C VAL A 80 -4.45 5.42 -4.83
N THR A 81 -5.72 5.59 -4.48
CA THR A 81 -6.66 6.41 -5.26
C THR A 81 -6.22 7.87 -5.29
N SER A 82 -5.73 8.40 -4.16
CA SER A 82 -5.16 9.74 -4.09
C SER A 82 -3.98 9.90 -5.06
N ALA A 83 -3.07 8.93 -5.09
CA ALA A 83 -1.95 8.93 -6.05
C ALA A 83 -2.42 8.88 -7.52
N ILE A 84 -3.42 8.06 -7.84
CA ILE A 84 -4.03 8.01 -9.19
C ILE A 84 -4.64 9.37 -9.57
N VAL A 85 -5.38 10.01 -8.66
CA VAL A 85 -5.98 11.32 -8.91
C VAL A 85 -4.91 12.39 -9.10
N GLN A 86 -3.85 12.38 -8.30
CA GLN A 86 -2.72 13.30 -8.45
C GLN A 86 -2.05 13.14 -9.82
N ARG A 87 -1.85 11.89 -10.28
CA ARG A 87 -1.32 11.60 -11.61
C ARG A 87 -2.25 12.11 -12.71
N TYR A 88 -3.55 11.86 -12.59
CA TYR A 88 -4.55 12.37 -13.53
C TYR A 88 -4.52 13.90 -13.62
N VAL A 89 -4.49 14.60 -12.48
CA VAL A 89 -4.43 16.07 -12.43
C VAL A 89 -3.14 16.60 -13.06
N PHE A 90 -2.01 15.93 -12.84
CA PHE A 90 -0.74 16.30 -13.46
C PHE A 90 -0.81 16.20 -14.99
N ASP A 91 -1.31 15.07 -15.52
CA ASP A 91 -1.42 14.85 -16.97
C ASP A 91 -2.40 15.81 -17.66
N HIS A 92 -3.40 16.32 -16.93
CA HIS A 92 -4.43 17.22 -17.44
C HIS A 92 -4.18 18.70 -17.10
N ARG A 93 -3.03 19.02 -16.51
CA ARG A 93 -2.68 20.40 -16.17
C ARG A 93 -2.47 21.22 -17.44
N PRO A 94 -3.09 22.40 -17.59
CA PRO A 94 -2.82 23.27 -18.73
C PRO A 94 -1.35 23.72 -18.72
N THR A 95 -0.68 23.58 -19.85
CA THR A 95 0.74 23.91 -20.09
C THR A 95 1.06 25.41 -19.99
N ASN A 96 0.06 26.24 -19.73
CA ASN A 96 0.17 27.71 -19.67
C ASN A 96 0.91 28.24 -18.42
N PHE A 97 1.31 27.37 -17.50
CA PHE A 97 2.19 27.74 -16.39
C PHE A 97 3.65 27.55 -16.82
N SER A 98 4.38 28.66 -16.93
CA SER A 98 5.82 28.65 -17.19
C SER A 98 6.51 27.70 -16.20
N PRO A 99 7.25 26.67 -16.67
CA PRO A 99 7.97 25.79 -15.77
C PRO A 99 9.09 26.60 -15.12
N SER A 100 9.00 26.88 -13.83
CA SER A 100 10.20 27.15 -13.04
C SER A 100 11.19 26.00 -13.27
N MET A 101 12.50 26.23 -13.27
CA MET A 101 13.52 25.19 -13.58
C MET A 101 13.46 23.93 -12.67
N ILE A 102 12.69 23.98 -11.57
CA ILE A 102 12.41 22.86 -10.64
C ILE A 102 11.26 21.96 -11.14
N ALA A 103 10.44 22.42 -12.10
CA ALA A 103 9.23 21.74 -12.59
C ALA A 103 9.46 20.82 -13.80
N THR A 104 10.71 20.51 -14.16
CA THR A 104 11.05 19.73 -15.36
C THR A 104 11.06 18.22 -15.16
N LEU A 105 11.16 17.74 -13.92
CA LEU A 105 11.05 16.30 -13.63
C LEU A 105 9.60 15.93 -13.35
N ASP A 106 9.11 14.91 -14.06
CA ASP A 106 7.86 14.23 -13.74
C ASP A 106 7.94 13.73 -12.30
N PRO A 107 7.11 14.24 -11.36
CA PRO A 107 7.11 13.80 -9.96
C PRO A 107 6.95 12.29 -9.83
N TRP A 108 6.32 11.67 -10.83
CA TRP A 108 6.14 10.24 -10.90
C TRP A 108 7.42 9.45 -11.11
N THR A 109 8.34 9.94 -11.94
CA THR A 109 9.67 9.32 -12.10
C THR A 109 10.37 9.26 -10.76
N ALA A 110 10.31 10.35 -9.98
CA ALA A 110 10.91 10.42 -8.66
C ALA A 110 10.27 9.42 -7.66
N VAL A 111 8.96 9.16 -7.76
CA VAL A 111 8.28 8.10 -6.99
C VAL A 111 8.75 6.72 -7.44
N LEU A 112 8.88 6.47 -8.75
CA LEU A 112 9.34 5.18 -9.28
C LEU A 112 10.82 4.89 -8.99
N ASP A 113 11.62 5.93 -8.76
CA ASP A 113 13.02 5.82 -8.34
C ASP A 113 13.17 5.42 -6.87
N LEU A 114 12.09 5.46 -6.06
CA LEU A 114 12.13 4.96 -4.69
C LEU A 114 12.38 3.45 -4.67
N GLN A 115 13.06 3.00 -3.61
CA GLN A 115 13.39 1.59 -3.42
C GLN A 115 12.10 0.75 -3.33
N SER A 116 11.98 -0.25 -4.22
CA SER A 116 10.95 -1.28 -4.13
C SER A 116 11.33 -2.29 -3.04
N SER A 117 10.42 -2.55 -2.11
CA SER A 117 10.59 -3.51 -1.02
C SER A 117 9.56 -4.65 -1.05
N GLU A 118 8.87 -4.83 -2.18
CA GLU A 118 7.76 -5.80 -2.34
C GLU A 118 8.11 -7.20 -1.80
N LEU A 119 9.18 -7.82 -2.31
CA LEU A 119 9.59 -9.17 -1.90
C LEU A 119 9.88 -9.25 -0.41
N SER A 120 10.74 -8.36 0.10
CA SER A 120 11.14 -8.37 1.51
C SER A 120 9.94 -8.13 2.43
N ASN A 121 9.03 -7.24 2.05
CA ASN A 121 7.83 -6.95 2.81
C ASN A 121 6.87 -8.15 2.84
N VAL A 122 6.60 -8.78 1.69
CA VAL A 122 5.71 -9.95 1.61
C VAL A 122 6.33 -11.16 2.32
N GLN A 123 7.66 -11.35 2.25
CA GLN A 123 8.34 -12.40 3.02
C GLN A 123 8.17 -12.20 4.53
N LEU A 124 8.29 -10.96 5.02
CA LEU A 124 8.11 -10.63 6.43
C LEU A 124 6.64 -10.71 6.87
N ARG A 125 5.73 -10.29 5.98
CA ARG A 125 4.28 -10.19 6.23
C ARG A 125 3.50 -10.73 5.03
N PRO A 126 3.31 -12.06 4.93
CA PRO A 126 2.67 -12.68 3.76
C PRO A 126 1.25 -12.19 3.47
N TYR A 127 0.50 -11.80 4.51
CA TYR A 127 -0.86 -11.29 4.38
C TYR A 127 -0.95 -9.98 3.60
N VAL A 128 0.15 -9.21 3.50
CA VAL A 128 0.18 -7.93 2.78
C VAL A 128 -0.05 -8.15 1.28
N LEU A 129 0.42 -9.27 0.72
CA LEU A 129 0.16 -9.59 -0.69
C LEU A 129 -1.35 -9.71 -0.94
N LEU A 130 -2.06 -10.47 -0.10
CA LEU A 130 -3.52 -10.63 -0.23
C LEU A 130 -4.24 -9.27 -0.13
N ALA A 131 -3.86 -8.44 0.84
CA ALA A 131 -4.41 -7.09 0.98
C ALA A 131 -4.19 -6.24 -0.27
N HIS A 132 -2.98 -6.25 -0.84
CA HIS A 132 -2.66 -5.52 -2.07
C HIS A 132 -3.48 -6.00 -3.28
N LEU A 133 -3.67 -7.32 -3.45
CA LEU A 133 -4.44 -7.89 -4.54
C LEU A 133 -5.94 -7.56 -4.42
N ARG A 134 -6.48 -7.60 -3.19
CA ARG A 134 -7.86 -7.19 -2.89
C ARG A 134 -8.09 -5.71 -3.18
N VAL A 135 -7.17 -4.85 -2.75
CA VAL A 135 -7.21 -3.41 -3.08
C VAL A 135 -7.16 -3.20 -4.60
N HIS A 136 -6.28 -3.89 -5.32
CA HIS A 136 -6.20 -3.78 -6.78
C HIS A 136 -7.52 -4.19 -7.46
N ALA A 137 -8.11 -5.33 -7.08
CA ALA A 137 -9.39 -5.78 -7.61
C ALA A 137 -10.50 -4.76 -7.32
N PHE A 138 -10.57 -4.23 -6.09
CA PHE A 138 -11.50 -3.19 -5.71
C PHE A 138 -11.36 -1.93 -6.57
N LEU A 139 -10.12 -1.45 -6.80
CA LEU A 139 -9.86 -0.27 -7.63
C LEU A 139 -10.26 -0.51 -9.10
N CYS A 140 -9.95 -1.68 -9.66
CA CYS A 140 -10.39 -2.06 -11.01
C CYS A 140 -11.91 -2.02 -11.18
N HIS A 141 -12.65 -2.41 -10.13
CA HIS A 141 -14.10 -2.41 -10.12
C HIS A 141 -14.69 -0.99 -9.94
N SER A 142 -14.20 -0.26 -8.93
CA SER A 142 -14.80 0.98 -8.43
C SER A 142 -14.37 2.24 -9.17
N LEU A 143 -13.17 2.28 -9.77
CA LEU A 143 -12.67 3.50 -10.39
C LEU A 143 -13.51 3.94 -11.61
N PRO A 144 -13.78 5.26 -11.75
CA PRO A 144 -14.36 5.86 -12.93
C PRO A 144 -13.57 5.51 -14.20
N LYS A 145 -14.26 5.34 -15.33
CA LYS A 145 -13.64 4.90 -16.60
C LYS A 145 -12.40 5.70 -17.00
N HIS A 146 -12.40 7.02 -16.81
CA HIS A 146 -11.29 7.90 -17.18
C HIS A 146 -10.05 7.76 -16.28
N LEU A 147 -10.19 7.20 -15.07
CA LEU A 147 -9.07 6.92 -14.17
C LEU A 147 -8.50 5.50 -14.35
N ARG A 148 -9.20 4.60 -15.03
CA ARG A 148 -8.77 3.19 -15.17
C ARG A 148 -7.46 3.03 -15.93
N GLN A 149 -7.12 3.97 -16.81
CA GLN A 149 -5.82 3.96 -17.51
C GLN A 149 -4.61 4.04 -16.56
N TYR A 150 -4.83 4.48 -15.32
CA TYR A 150 -3.78 4.58 -14.30
C TYR A 150 -3.66 3.33 -13.42
N ILE A 151 -4.54 2.34 -13.54
CA ILE A 151 -4.44 1.08 -12.78
C ILE A 151 -3.05 0.40 -12.84
N PRO A 152 -2.35 0.37 -13.99
CA PRO A 152 -1.03 -0.27 -14.07
C PRO A 152 0.01 0.27 -13.06
N ILE A 153 -0.19 1.48 -12.52
CA ILE A 153 0.73 2.08 -11.55
C ILE A 153 0.53 1.55 -10.12
N VAL A 154 -0.59 0.89 -9.82
CA VAL A 154 -0.99 0.47 -8.47
C VAL A 154 0.05 -0.45 -7.85
N ARG A 155 0.48 -1.49 -8.56
CA ARG A 155 1.49 -2.42 -8.05
C ARG A 155 2.81 -1.69 -7.75
N ALA A 156 3.23 -0.80 -8.65
CA ALA A 156 4.48 -0.06 -8.50
C ALA A 156 4.47 0.85 -7.27
N LEU A 157 3.32 1.44 -6.93
CA LEU A 157 3.11 2.21 -5.70
C LEU A 157 3.20 1.35 -4.46
N LEU A 158 2.42 0.27 -4.41
CA LEU A 158 2.34 -0.61 -3.24
C LEU A 158 3.68 -1.28 -2.94
N ALA A 159 4.46 -1.60 -3.97
CA ALA A 159 5.81 -2.14 -3.85
C ALA A 159 6.80 -1.15 -3.19
N ARG A 160 6.53 0.15 -3.27
CA ARG A 160 7.39 1.23 -2.76
C ARG A 160 6.84 1.90 -1.52
N ASP A 161 5.57 1.72 -1.18
CA ASP A 161 4.98 2.28 0.04
C ASP A 161 5.75 1.82 1.29
N THR A 162 5.97 0.50 1.40
CA THR A 162 6.70 -0.03 2.55
C THR A 162 8.17 0.40 2.53
N GLY A 163 8.58 1.08 3.59
CA GLY A 163 9.95 1.57 3.75
C GLY A 163 10.17 3.00 3.25
N ASN A 164 9.23 3.57 2.49
CA ASN A 164 9.28 4.97 2.06
C ASN A 164 8.15 5.82 2.66
N SER A 165 7.17 5.20 3.32
CA SER A 165 6.06 5.87 4.00
C SER A 165 6.43 6.38 5.40
N PHE A 166 5.97 7.57 5.72
CA PHE A 166 6.15 8.24 7.01
C PHE A 166 4.81 8.43 7.70
N GLY A 167 4.73 8.05 8.98
CA GLY A 167 3.54 8.28 9.80
C GLY A 167 3.39 9.76 10.15
N ILE A 168 2.15 10.23 10.10
CA ILE A 168 1.73 11.54 10.59
C ILE A 168 1.18 11.32 12.00
N TRP A 169 1.70 12.06 12.97
CA TRP A 169 1.37 11.91 14.38
C TRP A 169 0.89 13.24 14.95
N ASP A 170 -0.03 13.19 15.91
CA ASP A 170 -0.44 14.35 16.68
C ASP A 170 0.52 14.60 17.86
N GLY A 171 0.83 15.87 18.11
CA GLY A 171 1.70 16.33 19.19
C GLY A 171 3.19 15.95 19.08
N ASP A 172 4.00 16.54 19.95
CA ASP A 172 5.44 16.24 20.06
C ASP A 172 5.68 14.84 20.66
N ASP A 173 4.77 14.36 21.51
CA ASP A 173 4.85 13.06 22.17
C ASP A 173 4.36 11.89 21.29
N ARG A 174 3.82 12.19 20.09
CA ARG A 174 3.26 11.20 19.14
C ARG A 174 2.16 10.35 19.76
N ASP A 175 1.21 11.02 20.41
CA ASP A 175 0.14 10.37 21.19
C ASP A 175 -0.88 9.63 20.30
N GLU A 176 -1.12 10.12 19.08
CA GLU A 176 -2.07 9.53 18.13
C GLU A 176 -1.51 9.52 16.70
N MET A 177 -1.72 8.41 15.96
CA MET A 177 -1.35 8.31 14.54
C MET A 177 -2.52 8.77 13.67
N LEU A 178 -2.33 9.89 12.96
CA LEU A 178 -3.35 10.49 12.09
C LEU A 178 -3.37 9.90 10.67
N GLY A 179 -2.28 9.24 10.26
CA GLY A 179 -2.18 8.61 8.94
C GLY A 179 -0.74 8.42 8.51
N TRP A 180 -0.53 8.23 7.20
CA TRP A 180 0.81 8.18 6.61
C TRP A 180 0.83 8.76 5.20
N GLY A 181 2.03 9.04 4.71
CA GLY A 181 2.25 9.49 3.34
C GLY A 181 3.67 9.18 2.86
N VAL A 182 3.88 9.29 1.56
CA VAL A 182 5.21 9.15 0.94
C VAL A 182 5.71 10.53 0.55
N TRP A 183 6.89 10.90 1.05
CA TRP A 183 7.60 12.13 0.66
C TRP A 183 8.91 11.74 0.01
N VAL A 184 8.95 11.77 -1.32
CA VAL A 184 10.09 11.29 -2.12
C VAL A 184 11.43 11.83 -1.63
N SER A 185 11.53 13.14 -1.37
CA SER A 185 12.77 13.76 -0.87
C SER A 185 13.21 13.24 0.51
N ALA A 186 12.26 12.93 1.39
CA ALA A 186 12.54 12.38 2.71
C ALA A 186 12.90 10.88 2.65
N SER A 187 12.37 10.15 1.67
CA SER A 187 12.61 8.70 1.50
C SER A 187 14.05 8.35 1.10
N TYR A 188 14.86 9.32 0.64
CA TYR A 188 16.29 9.09 0.34
C TYR A 188 17.21 9.08 1.57
N PHE A 189 16.70 9.42 2.76
CA PHE A 189 17.46 9.33 4.00
C PHE A 189 17.41 7.93 4.57
N ASN A 190 18.54 7.23 4.59
CA ASN A 190 18.63 5.93 5.25
C ASN A 190 18.81 6.10 6.76
N HIS A 191 18.19 5.19 7.52
CA HIS A 191 18.42 5.04 8.94
C HIS A 191 19.67 4.19 9.19
N SER A 192 20.78 4.81 9.56
CA SER A 192 21.95 4.06 10.06
C SER A 192 21.92 4.04 11.59
N LYS A 193 21.78 2.84 12.19
CA LYS A 193 22.12 2.66 13.60
C LYS A 193 23.63 2.54 13.67
N ASN A 194 24.31 3.56 14.19
CA ASN A 194 25.69 3.39 14.61
C ASN A 194 25.68 2.75 16.01
N PRO A 195 26.07 1.47 16.17
CA PRO A 195 26.03 0.80 17.47
C PRO A 195 27.04 1.38 18.49
N PHE A 196 27.95 2.26 18.06
CA PHE A 196 28.98 2.85 18.92
C PHE A 196 28.61 4.20 19.54
N LEU A 197 27.60 4.92 19.02
CA LEU A 197 27.30 6.29 19.45
C LEU A 197 25.89 6.50 20.01
N GLY A 198 24.98 5.54 19.88
CA GLY A 198 23.61 5.67 20.42
C GLY A 198 22.76 6.78 19.77
N GLU A 199 23.31 7.50 18.78
CA GLU A 199 22.62 8.56 18.05
C GLU A 199 22.11 8.06 16.69
N ASN A 200 20.91 8.50 16.33
CA ASN A 200 20.32 8.27 15.01
C ASN A 200 21.02 9.17 13.99
N CYS A 201 21.79 8.59 13.07
CA CYS A 201 22.49 9.33 12.05
C CYS A 201 21.77 9.16 10.70
N PHE A 202 21.28 10.27 10.14
CA PHE A 202 20.67 10.31 8.81
C PHE A 202 21.77 10.48 7.75
N SER A 203 21.87 9.53 6.82
CA SER A 203 22.78 9.63 5.67
C SER A 203 21.99 9.68 4.38
N LEU A 204 22.36 10.60 3.48
CA LEU A 204 21.85 10.63 2.11
C LEU A 204 22.32 9.40 1.34
N ASN A 205 21.41 8.76 0.59
CA ASN A 205 21.81 7.83 -0.46
C ASN A 205 22.63 8.58 -1.51
N THR A 206 23.95 8.35 -1.55
CA THR A 206 24.71 8.52 -2.80
C THR A 206 24.28 7.38 -3.71
N VAL A 207 23.32 7.65 -4.59
CA VAL A 207 23.09 6.79 -5.76
C VAL A 207 24.39 6.79 -6.54
N GLY A 208 25.09 5.65 -6.56
CA GLY A 208 26.26 5.47 -7.40
C GLY A 208 25.87 5.66 -8.85
N GLN A 209 26.65 6.49 -9.55
CA GLN A 209 26.65 6.59 -11.01
C GLN A 209 26.93 5.25 -11.66
#